data_AF-A0A9D5P8F6-F1
#
_entry.id   AF-A0A9D5P8F6-F1
#
_cell.length_a   1.000
_cell.length_b   1.000
_cell.length_c   1.000
_cell.angle_alpha   90.00
_cell.angle_beta   90.00
_cell.angle_gamma   90.00
#
_symmetry.space_group_name_H-M   'P 1'
#
loop_
_entity.id
_entity.type
_entity.pdbx_description
1 polymer ?
#
loop_
_entity_poly.entity_id
_entity_poly.type
_entity_poly.pdbx_seq_one_letter_code
_entity_poly.pdbx_strand_id
1 'polypeptide(L)'
;MKCKLFVLLLLLGVARNVMAYTPGDILLMKCREGSTTPEEISWGQSRNYHDDCHPSYNQHISDYASEGEDCHHLVAGCAAIAFGQIMAMWQFPTKSSYRTYNWDKIPPRLLNGDSEDCPLLIKDVGRACGTHYTAVGFNVDGSWTTRHDLRDGIEKMGYYVSTCTEKDWLKYNTLENWYDLITNEIDCGRPVIMFGKDGNVFNSHYFVIDGYSANDPYLFHINPGHNNGGSFMDIRNYKYTDDREIFYGIYPKVGNAPKISYSLERKFIIADCPASYFGTVQYKVENADSWECIVFDRVGTVFCRRGGAVKDGIATIWDGWAPRALPQDDYWMDIIFKNSNGAYESFTTHISYVRDHRVERIEAELLNSDYSPNCQDGINDAIEIKTDNARRYSASIYNAGNNIATWSGSGTVDTKNRIIKIKPYLGDDGSYLYTLKLDLEGGCNCSSSTTAYFTIFYDNSKCGELSESSNILSSENIIKIMNFSDLLEISSIEPLTKISVYSISGMCVAQENCSGYIHNIDISKIQKNLLIVVVQTENGVYSKKILIE
;
A
#
# COMPACT_ATOMS: atom_id res chain seq x y z
N MET A 1 46.61 -11.14 20.38
CA MET A 1 45.31 -11.83 20.19
C MET A 1 44.16 -10.81 20.28
N LYS A 2 44.06 -9.88 19.32
CA LYS A 2 42.97 -8.87 19.20
C LYS A 2 42.95 -8.38 17.74
N CYS A 3 42.47 -9.21 16.81
CA CYS A 3 42.38 -8.83 15.39
C CYS A 3 41.34 -9.64 14.60
N LYS A 4 40.32 -10.19 15.27
CA LYS A 4 39.27 -10.99 14.61
C LYS A 4 37.84 -10.45 14.77
N LEU A 5 37.63 -9.36 15.52
CA LEU A 5 36.29 -8.79 15.71
C LEU A 5 35.94 -7.69 14.69
N PHE A 6 36.92 -7.15 13.95
CA PHE A 6 36.68 -6.08 12.97
C PHE A 6 36.32 -6.58 11.56
N VAL A 7 36.54 -7.86 11.26
CA VAL A 7 36.23 -8.44 9.94
C VAL A 7 34.75 -8.85 9.83
N LEU A 8 34.05 -9.04 10.95
CA LEU A 8 32.61 -9.36 10.94
C LEU A 8 31.72 -8.14 10.61
N LEU A 9 32.23 -6.91 10.78
CA LEU A 9 31.52 -5.67 10.43
C LEU A 9 31.70 -5.25 8.96
N LEU A 10 32.73 -5.75 8.27
CA LEU A 10 32.96 -5.47 6.85
C LEU A 10 32.13 -6.34 5.91
N LEU A 11 31.55 -7.45 6.41
CA LEU A 11 30.58 -8.27 5.66
C LEU A 11 29.11 -7.83 5.86
N LEU A 12 28.86 -6.81 6.69
CA LEU A 12 27.57 -6.11 6.81
C LEU A 12 27.42 -4.94 5.80
N GLY A 13 28.34 -4.82 4.84
CA GLY A 13 28.47 -3.68 3.92
C GLY A 13 27.37 -3.47 2.87
N VAL A 14 26.22 -4.15 2.95
CA VAL A 14 25.07 -3.92 2.05
C VAL A 14 23.72 -3.90 2.78
N ALA A 15 23.66 -4.33 4.05
CA ALA A 15 22.49 -4.10 4.88
C ALA A 15 22.66 -2.76 5.61
N ARG A 16 22.58 -1.63 4.88
CA ARG A 16 22.10 -0.42 5.54
C ARG A 16 20.71 -0.83 6.05
N ASN A 17 20.59 -1.03 7.37
CA ASN A 17 19.28 -1.01 8.00
C ASN A 17 18.59 0.21 7.42
N VAL A 18 17.49 0.01 6.68
CA VAL A 18 16.64 1.10 6.24
C VAL A 18 16.22 1.77 7.53
N MET A 19 16.94 2.82 7.93
CA MET A 19 16.57 3.56 9.13
C MET A 19 15.24 4.16 8.77
N ALA A 20 14.19 3.65 9.39
CA ALA A 20 12.86 4.21 9.24
C ALA A 20 12.98 5.71 9.55
N TYR A 21 12.64 6.54 8.56
CA TYR A 21 12.67 7.99 8.73
C TYR A 21 11.78 8.35 9.93
N THR A 22 12.25 9.26 10.78
CA THR A 22 11.47 9.77 11.90
C THR A 22 10.92 11.15 11.54
N PRO A 23 9.60 11.37 11.62
CA PRO A 23 9.02 12.70 11.40
C PRO A 23 9.74 13.79 12.21
N GLY A 24 10.11 14.88 11.55
CA GLY A 24 10.93 15.97 12.09
C GLY A 24 12.42 15.89 11.73
N ASP A 25 12.90 14.74 11.25
CA ASP A 25 14.26 14.61 10.72
C ASP A 25 14.38 15.18 9.29
N ILE A 26 15.61 15.28 8.81
CA ILE A 26 15.96 15.79 7.47
C ILE A 26 16.82 14.72 6.77
N LEU A 27 16.51 14.41 5.50
CA LEU A 27 17.22 13.37 4.74
C LEU A 27 18.50 13.86 4.09
N LEU A 28 18.58 15.12 3.61
CA LEU A 28 19.79 15.65 2.96
C LEU A 28 20.91 15.92 3.97
N MET A 29 21.47 14.84 4.51
CA MET A 29 22.54 14.85 5.48
C MET A 29 23.75 14.10 4.94
N LYS A 30 24.94 14.65 5.13
CA LYS A 30 26.21 14.01 4.75
C LYS A 30 27.33 14.40 5.70
N CYS A 31 28.23 13.47 5.99
CA CYS A 31 29.47 13.77 6.69
C CYS A 31 30.49 14.44 5.76
N ARG A 32 31.17 15.46 6.26
CA ARG A 32 32.41 15.98 5.65
C ARG A 32 33.55 14.97 5.82
N GLU A 33 34.52 14.97 4.91
CA GLU A 33 35.75 14.18 5.05
C GLU A 33 36.40 14.41 6.42
N GLY A 34 36.73 13.32 7.12
CA GLY A 34 37.32 13.36 8.46
C GLY A 34 36.34 13.71 9.61
N SER A 35 35.07 13.99 9.31
CA SER A 35 34.02 14.20 10.32
C SER A 35 33.13 12.96 10.47
N THR A 36 32.71 12.68 11.70
CA THR A 36 31.69 11.66 12.01
C THR A 36 30.30 12.26 12.22
N THR A 37 30.19 13.59 12.25
CA THR A 37 28.94 14.29 12.48
C THR A 37 28.32 14.66 11.13
N PRO A 38 27.11 14.16 10.81
CA PRO A 38 26.41 14.56 9.61
C PRO A 38 26.06 16.05 9.64
N GLU A 39 26.21 16.72 8.50
CA GLU A 39 25.78 18.10 8.30
C GLU A 39 24.74 18.13 7.18
N GLU A 40 23.86 19.12 7.22
CA GLU A 40 22.89 19.33 6.14
C GLU A 40 23.58 19.75 4.83
N ILE A 41 23.14 19.15 3.72
CA ILE A 41 23.63 19.48 2.40
C ILE A 41 23.02 20.82 1.94
N SER A 42 23.80 21.89 2.02
CA SER A 42 23.35 23.29 1.87
C SER A 42 24.06 23.96 0.70
N TRP A 43 23.79 23.49 -0.51
CA TRP A 43 24.43 23.97 -1.72
C TRP A 43 23.77 25.22 -2.31
N GLY A 44 24.50 25.92 -3.17
CA GLY A 44 24.06 27.13 -3.86
C GLY A 44 24.38 27.08 -5.33
N GLN A 45 23.93 28.09 -6.08
CA GLN A 45 24.07 28.12 -7.54
C GLN A 45 25.32 28.85 -8.04
N SER A 46 25.99 29.63 -7.19
CA SER A 46 27.13 30.46 -7.56
C SER A 46 28.25 30.39 -6.51
N ARG A 47 28.30 31.36 -5.60
CA ARG A 47 29.30 31.50 -4.53
C ARG A 47 29.22 30.36 -3.52
N ASN A 48 30.31 30.11 -2.82
CA ASN A 48 30.32 29.15 -1.73
C ASN A 48 29.62 29.69 -0.47
N TYR A 49 29.64 28.91 0.62
CA TYR A 49 28.94 29.26 1.86
C TYR A 49 29.43 30.55 2.53
N HIS A 50 30.67 30.97 2.28
CA HIS A 50 31.24 32.22 2.80
C HIS A 50 31.04 33.41 1.86
N ASP A 51 30.19 33.27 0.84
CA ASP A 51 29.98 34.27 -0.21
C ASP A 51 31.24 34.54 -1.07
N ASP A 52 32.20 33.60 -1.05
CA ASP A 52 33.47 33.65 -1.80
C ASP A 52 33.39 32.77 -3.06
N CYS A 53 34.38 32.93 -3.94
CA CYS A 53 34.50 32.29 -5.24
C CYS A 53 35.58 31.20 -5.31
N HIS A 54 36.25 30.87 -4.21
CA HIS A 54 37.41 29.97 -4.20
C HIS A 54 37.29 28.82 -3.18
N PRO A 55 36.72 27.66 -3.56
CA PRO A 55 36.01 27.39 -4.83
C PRO A 55 34.59 27.97 -4.83
N SER A 56 33.91 27.99 -6.00
CA SER A 56 32.49 28.34 -6.16
C SER A 56 31.72 27.17 -6.80
N TYR A 57 30.42 27.03 -6.56
CA TYR A 57 29.62 25.94 -7.15
C TYR A 57 29.56 25.99 -8.68
N ASN A 58 29.64 27.20 -9.25
CA ASN A 58 29.64 27.43 -10.68
C ASN A 58 31.03 27.52 -11.33
N GLN A 59 32.12 27.26 -10.58
CA GLN A 59 33.52 27.49 -11.01
C GLN A 59 33.90 26.87 -12.36
N HIS A 60 33.23 25.77 -12.78
CA HIS A 60 33.54 25.11 -14.05
C HIS A 60 32.48 25.30 -15.13
N ILE A 61 31.52 26.18 -14.92
CA ILE A 61 30.48 26.56 -15.88
C ILE A 61 31.00 27.78 -16.65
N SER A 62 30.89 27.75 -17.97
CA SER A 62 31.69 28.57 -18.91
C SER A 62 31.86 30.06 -18.57
N ASP A 63 33.02 30.60 -18.93
CA ASP A 63 33.50 31.96 -18.59
C ASP A 63 32.90 33.10 -19.42
N TYR A 64 31.80 32.88 -20.15
CA TYR A 64 31.16 33.97 -20.93
C TYR A 64 30.21 34.79 -20.07
N ALA A 65 30.78 35.29 -18.99
CA ALA A 65 30.17 36.21 -18.06
C ALA A 65 30.71 37.61 -18.32
N SER A 66 29.83 38.55 -18.62
CA SER A 66 30.19 39.97 -18.69
C SER A 66 30.71 40.47 -17.33
N GLU A 67 31.47 41.58 -17.30
CA GLU A 67 31.90 42.20 -16.04
C GLU A 67 30.66 42.50 -15.17
N GLY A 68 30.59 41.88 -13.98
CA GLY A 68 29.49 42.05 -13.03
C GLY A 68 28.78 40.78 -12.56
N GLU A 69 29.14 39.60 -13.08
CA GLU A 69 28.49 38.33 -12.75
C GLU A 69 29.10 37.60 -11.54
N ASP A 70 28.29 36.71 -10.95
CA ASP A 70 28.58 35.94 -9.75
C ASP A 70 29.79 35.00 -9.95
N CYS A 71 30.91 35.37 -9.33
CA CYS A 71 32.22 34.70 -9.50
C CYS A 71 32.75 34.66 -10.93
N HIS A 72 32.30 35.54 -11.83
CA HIS A 72 32.68 35.55 -13.25
C HIS A 72 32.32 34.27 -14.02
N HIS A 73 31.29 33.54 -13.56
CA HIS A 73 30.80 32.33 -14.22
C HIS A 73 29.27 32.36 -14.33
N LEU A 74 28.71 31.73 -15.37
CA LEU A 74 27.26 31.51 -15.46
C LEU A 74 26.79 30.66 -14.27
N VAL A 75 25.56 30.86 -13.79
CA VAL A 75 25.08 30.14 -12.59
C VAL A 75 24.78 28.66 -12.86
N ALA A 76 24.81 27.83 -11.83
CA ALA A 76 24.59 26.39 -11.97
C ALA A 76 23.18 26.00 -12.41
N GLY A 77 22.17 26.78 -12.02
CA GLY A 77 20.77 26.46 -12.23
C GLY A 77 20.21 25.57 -11.12
N CYS A 78 18.98 25.87 -10.70
CA CYS A 78 18.35 25.22 -9.55
C CYS A 78 18.11 23.72 -9.74
N ALA A 79 17.82 23.26 -10.96
CA ALA A 79 17.67 21.83 -11.26
C ALA A 79 18.96 21.03 -10.99
N ALA A 80 20.11 21.57 -11.41
CA ALA A 80 21.40 20.91 -11.22
C ALA A 80 21.79 20.87 -9.74
N ILE A 81 21.50 21.93 -8.98
CA ILE A 81 21.71 21.96 -7.53
C ILE A 81 20.80 20.98 -6.82
N ALA A 82 19.49 21.03 -7.06
CA ALA A 82 18.53 20.16 -6.39
C ALA A 82 18.87 18.67 -6.59
N PHE A 83 19.15 18.25 -7.83
CA PHE A 83 19.54 16.87 -8.07
C PHE A 83 20.95 16.55 -7.54
N GLY A 84 21.91 17.47 -7.67
CA GLY A 84 23.24 17.30 -7.11
C GLY A 84 23.24 17.06 -5.59
N GLN A 85 22.39 17.76 -4.84
CA GLN A 85 22.22 17.57 -3.40
C GLN A 85 21.74 16.16 -3.07
N ILE A 86 20.73 15.66 -3.82
CA ILE A 86 20.24 14.28 -3.67
C ILE A 86 21.34 13.27 -4.01
N MET A 87 22.12 13.51 -5.07
CA MET A 87 23.24 12.64 -5.42
C MET A 87 24.30 12.58 -4.32
N ALA A 88 24.59 13.70 -3.65
CA ALA A 88 25.52 13.74 -2.53
C ALA A 88 25.00 13.00 -1.30
N MET A 89 23.69 13.03 -1.03
CA MET A 89 23.08 12.22 0.02
C MET A 89 23.26 10.72 -0.26
N TRP A 90 22.98 10.29 -1.49
CA TRP A 90 23.16 8.90 -1.91
C TRP A 90 24.63 8.49 -2.06
N GLN A 91 25.52 9.44 -2.31
CA GLN A 91 26.91 9.22 -2.68
C GLN A 91 27.02 8.27 -3.88
N PHE A 92 26.21 8.54 -4.91
CA PHE A 92 26.10 7.71 -6.11
C PHE A 92 25.96 8.57 -7.39
N PRO A 93 26.48 8.11 -8.55
CA PRO A 93 27.28 6.89 -8.73
C PRO A 93 28.73 7.08 -8.30
N THR A 94 29.47 6.00 -8.09
CA THR A 94 30.94 6.09 -8.00
C THR A 94 31.55 6.49 -9.35
N LYS A 95 30.92 6.07 -10.46
CA LYS A 95 31.37 6.35 -11.82
C LYS A 95 30.18 6.61 -12.74
N SER A 96 30.20 7.71 -13.48
CA SER A 96 29.27 8.02 -14.56
C SER A 96 30.00 7.99 -15.91
N SER A 97 29.29 8.36 -16.99
CA SER A 97 29.90 8.63 -18.29
C SER A 97 30.76 9.90 -18.31
N TYR A 98 30.64 10.75 -17.29
CA TYR A 98 31.39 12.01 -17.18
C TYR A 98 32.70 11.82 -16.42
N ARG A 99 32.65 11.20 -15.23
CA ARG A 99 33.85 10.96 -14.40
C ARG A 99 33.63 9.89 -13.32
N THR A 100 34.69 9.65 -12.55
CA THR A 100 34.62 8.92 -11.27
C THR A 100 34.53 9.96 -10.15
N TYR A 101 33.55 9.82 -9.25
CA TYR A 101 33.32 10.76 -8.16
C TYR A 101 33.97 10.26 -6.88
N ASN A 102 34.75 11.12 -6.23
CA ASN A 102 35.21 10.90 -4.87
C ASN A 102 34.27 11.61 -3.89
N TRP A 103 33.30 10.86 -3.37
CA TRP A 103 32.25 11.42 -2.50
C TRP A 103 32.76 11.96 -1.17
N ASP A 104 33.93 11.52 -0.68
CA ASP A 104 34.54 12.08 0.52
C ASP A 104 34.93 13.56 0.29
N LYS A 105 35.43 13.86 -0.91
CA LYS A 105 35.86 15.20 -1.32
C LYS A 105 34.73 16.15 -1.73
N ILE A 106 33.50 15.65 -1.81
CA ILE A 106 32.30 16.43 -2.12
C ILE A 106 31.61 16.80 -0.80
N PRO A 107 31.80 18.01 -0.25
CA PRO A 107 31.33 18.34 1.08
C PRO A 107 29.82 18.61 1.11
N PRO A 108 29.17 18.51 2.30
CA PRO A 108 27.77 18.91 2.47
C PRO A 108 27.54 20.42 2.20
N ARG A 109 28.58 21.25 2.36
CA ARG A 109 28.59 22.66 1.98
C ARG A 109 29.97 23.04 1.49
N LEU A 110 30.04 23.83 0.43
CA LEU A 110 31.30 24.27 -0.14
C LEU A 110 31.88 25.42 0.71
N LEU A 111 33.08 25.23 1.24
CA LEU A 111 33.83 26.20 2.04
C LEU A 111 35.12 26.61 1.30
N ASN A 112 35.76 27.69 1.77
CA ASN A 112 37.05 28.11 1.23
C ASN A 112 38.11 27.02 1.40
N GLY A 113 38.83 26.72 0.31
CA GLY A 113 39.87 25.70 0.28
C GLY A 113 39.36 24.25 0.16
N ASP A 114 38.04 24.04 0.06
CA ASP A 114 37.50 22.73 -0.32
C ASP A 114 37.94 22.34 -1.74
N SER A 115 37.84 21.05 -2.05
CA SER A 115 38.20 20.54 -3.38
C SER A 115 37.23 21.01 -4.47
N GLU A 116 37.69 20.96 -5.72
CA GLU A 116 36.88 21.24 -6.91
C GLU A 116 35.91 20.09 -7.27
N ASP A 117 35.89 18.98 -6.54
CA ASP A 117 35.07 17.81 -6.87
C ASP A 117 33.55 18.13 -6.85
N CYS A 118 33.10 19.00 -5.94
CA CYS A 118 31.70 19.43 -5.88
C CYS A 118 31.29 20.32 -7.07
N PRO A 119 32.02 21.41 -7.39
CA PRO A 119 31.78 22.19 -8.62
C PRO A 119 31.81 21.34 -9.91
N LEU A 120 32.72 20.36 -9.98
CA LEU A 120 32.81 19.43 -11.11
C LEU A 120 31.59 18.50 -11.20
N LEU A 121 31.08 18.00 -10.06
CA LEU A 121 29.82 17.25 -10.03
C LEU A 121 28.66 18.12 -10.54
N ILE A 122 28.52 19.35 -10.04
CA ILE A 122 27.40 20.24 -10.42
C ILE A 122 27.39 20.52 -11.92
N LYS A 123 28.57 20.76 -12.51
CA LYS A 123 28.72 20.88 -13.97
C LYS A 123 28.25 19.62 -14.71
N ASP A 124 28.63 18.44 -14.24
CA ASP A 124 28.23 17.19 -14.89
C ASP A 124 26.73 16.96 -14.78
N VAL A 125 26.14 17.27 -13.62
CA VAL A 125 24.69 17.17 -13.40
C VAL A 125 23.95 18.10 -14.35
N GLY A 126 24.34 19.38 -14.45
CA GLY A 126 23.70 20.28 -15.40
C GLY A 126 23.89 19.85 -16.86
N ARG A 127 25.04 19.27 -17.22
CA ARG A 127 25.23 18.63 -18.55
C ARG A 127 24.37 17.39 -18.76
N ALA A 128 24.09 16.62 -17.72
CA ALA A 128 23.20 15.46 -17.79
C ALA A 128 21.76 15.90 -18.00
N CYS A 129 21.35 16.94 -17.26
CA CYS A 129 20.01 17.51 -17.29
C CYS A 129 19.80 18.54 -18.42
N GLY A 130 20.72 18.67 -19.38
CA GLY A 130 20.54 19.59 -20.50
C GLY A 130 20.40 21.07 -20.11
N THR A 131 21.01 21.50 -19.01
CA THR A 131 20.88 22.86 -18.48
C THR A 131 21.33 23.91 -19.50
N HIS A 132 20.46 24.90 -19.70
CA HIS A 132 20.75 26.10 -20.48
C HIS A 132 21.38 27.14 -19.55
N TYR A 133 22.71 27.26 -19.64
CA TYR A 133 23.46 28.16 -18.78
C TYR A 133 23.34 29.61 -19.22
N THR A 134 23.00 30.49 -18.28
CA THR A 134 22.86 31.94 -18.49
C THR A 134 23.44 32.72 -17.31
N ALA A 135 23.75 33.99 -17.57
CA ALA A 135 24.22 34.94 -16.59
C ALA A 135 23.09 35.31 -15.61
N VAL A 136 23.45 35.75 -14.40
CA VAL A 136 22.51 36.47 -13.52
C VAL A 136 22.74 37.96 -13.68
N GLY A 137 21.73 38.70 -14.12
CA GLY A 137 21.83 40.14 -14.35
C GLY A 137 20.48 40.81 -14.57
N PHE A 138 20.49 42.15 -14.63
CA PHE A 138 19.30 42.96 -14.89
C PHE A 138 18.67 42.54 -16.23
N ASN A 139 17.60 41.72 -16.17
CA ASN A 139 16.81 41.18 -17.29
C ASN A 139 17.22 39.81 -17.87
N VAL A 140 18.06 39.03 -17.20
CA VAL A 140 18.38 37.65 -17.64
C VAL A 140 17.87 36.64 -16.62
N ASP A 141 16.98 35.75 -17.07
CA ASP A 141 16.53 34.61 -16.30
C ASP A 141 17.73 33.67 -16.13
N GLY A 142 18.15 33.40 -14.89
CA GLY A 142 19.30 32.55 -14.58
C GLY A 142 19.20 31.15 -15.21
N SER A 143 20.26 30.36 -15.08
CA SER A 143 20.35 29.07 -15.77
C SER A 143 19.14 28.17 -15.49
N TRP A 144 18.57 27.60 -16.56
CA TRP A 144 17.29 26.89 -16.49
C TRP A 144 17.36 25.50 -17.12
N THR A 145 16.37 24.67 -16.82
CA THR A 145 16.29 23.28 -17.27
C THR A 145 14.83 22.89 -17.39
N THR A 146 14.45 22.22 -18.49
CA THR A 146 13.07 21.76 -18.64
C THR A 146 12.80 20.57 -17.71
N ARG A 147 11.52 20.34 -17.40
CA ARG A 147 11.08 19.23 -16.55
C ARG A 147 11.45 17.87 -17.17
N HIS A 148 11.36 17.78 -18.49
CA HIS A 148 11.73 16.58 -19.23
C HIS A 148 13.24 16.32 -19.17
N ASP A 149 14.07 17.35 -19.39
CA ASP A 149 15.52 17.19 -19.37
C ASP A 149 16.05 16.87 -17.96
N LEU A 150 15.42 17.41 -16.90
CA LEU A 150 15.74 17.02 -15.53
C LEU A 150 15.49 15.52 -15.32
N ARG A 151 14.30 15.01 -15.69
CA ARG A 151 13.96 13.58 -15.57
C ARG A 151 14.98 12.71 -16.30
N ASP A 152 15.24 13.03 -17.57
CA ASP A 152 16.15 12.25 -18.42
C ASP A 152 17.61 12.34 -17.90
N GLY A 153 18.01 13.48 -17.35
CA GLY A 153 19.29 13.67 -16.69
C GLY A 153 19.44 12.81 -15.44
N ILE A 154 18.40 12.72 -14.60
CA ILE A 154 18.37 11.83 -13.44
C ILE A 154 18.57 10.37 -13.87
N GLU A 155 17.85 9.92 -14.89
CA GLU A 155 17.99 8.57 -15.42
C GLU A 155 19.38 8.29 -16.02
N LYS A 156 19.93 9.27 -16.75
CA LYS A 156 21.28 9.20 -17.35
C LYS A 156 22.38 9.10 -16.30
N MET A 157 22.17 9.66 -15.12
CA MET A 157 23.09 9.53 -13.97
C MET A 157 22.91 8.21 -13.20
N GLY A 158 22.04 7.31 -13.68
CA GLY A 158 21.86 5.98 -13.12
C GLY A 158 20.87 5.92 -11.98
N TYR A 159 19.87 6.82 -11.96
CA TYR A 159 18.81 6.80 -10.95
C TYR A 159 17.48 6.31 -11.55
N TYR A 160 16.63 5.75 -10.70
CA TYR A 160 15.19 5.71 -10.97
C TYR A 160 14.60 7.09 -10.70
N VAL A 161 13.52 7.42 -11.40
CA VAL A 161 12.70 8.60 -11.15
C VAL A 161 11.33 8.39 -11.76
N SER A 162 10.31 8.92 -11.11
CA SER A 162 8.96 9.07 -11.64
C SER A 162 8.57 10.54 -11.49
N THR A 163 7.63 11.01 -12.32
CA THR A 163 7.11 12.37 -12.20
C THR A 163 5.60 12.37 -12.12
N CYS A 164 5.06 13.35 -11.41
CA CYS A 164 3.64 13.59 -11.38
C CYS A 164 3.40 15.09 -11.28
N THR A 165 2.45 15.61 -12.06
CA THR A 165 1.97 16.98 -11.87
C THR A 165 0.85 16.99 -10.84
N GLU A 166 0.76 18.04 -10.02
CA GLU A 166 -0.32 18.19 -9.06
C GLU A 166 -1.67 18.14 -9.78
N LYS A 167 -1.77 18.79 -10.95
CA LYS A 167 -2.98 18.77 -11.77
C LYS A 167 -3.38 17.37 -12.21
N ASP A 168 -2.43 16.52 -12.61
CA ASP A 168 -2.73 15.15 -13.01
C ASP A 168 -3.11 14.27 -11.81
N TRP A 169 -2.50 14.51 -10.65
CA TRP A 169 -2.85 13.82 -9.43
C TRP A 169 -4.25 14.15 -8.91
N LEU A 170 -4.57 15.45 -8.86
CA LEU A 170 -5.86 15.96 -8.37
C LEU A 170 -7.05 15.55 -9.25
N LYS A 171 -6.83 14.99 -10.44
CA LYS A 171 -7.91 14.37 -11.24
C LYS A 171 -8.53 13.16 -10.53
N TYR A 172 -7.76 12.48 -9.69
CA TYR A 172 -8.15 11.19 -9.11
C TYR A 172 -7.96 11.13 -7.58
N ASN A 173 -7.37 12.15 -6.98
CA ASN A 173 -6.98 12.20 -5.59
C ASN A 173 -7.25 13.59 -4.98
N THR A 174 -7.09 13.73 -3.66
CA THR A 174 -7.16 15.04 -2.99
C THR A 174 -5.78 15.68 -2.87
N LEU A 175 -5.77 16.96 -2.48
CA LEU A 175 -4.53 17.68 -2.20
C LEU A 175 -3.78 17.07 -1.00
N GLU A 176 -4.51 16.57 -0.01
CA GLU A 176 -3.94 15.84 1.12
C GLU A 176 -3.22 14.57 0.64
N ASN A 177 -3.80 13.82 -0.30
CA ASN A 177 -3.13 12.64 -0.87
C ASN A 177 -1.87 13.00 -1.67
N TRP A 178 -1.77 14.23 -2.18
CA TRP A 178 -0.54 14.70 -2.82
C TRP A 178 0.59 14.83 -1.80
N TYR A 179 0.28 15.38 -0.64
CA TYR A 179 1.23 15.48 0.47
C TYR A 179 1.57 14.11 1.04
N ASP A 180 0.60 13.18 1.10
CA ASP A 180 0.86 11.79 1.47
C ASP A 180 1.88 11.13 0.52
N LEU A 181 1.83 11.41 -0.78
CA LEU A 181 2.83 10.88 -1.71
C LEU A 181 4.25 11.37 -1.36
N ILE A 182 4.39 12.64 -1.01
CA ILE A 182 5.68 13.24 -0.63
C ILE A 182 6.16 12.65 0.71
N THR A 183 5.29 12.55 1.73
CA THR A 183 5.66 11.97 3.03
C THR A 183 6.02 10.50 2.90
N ASN A 184 5.33 9.74 2.06
CA ASN A 184 5.66 8.34 1.81
C ASN A 184 7.04 8.15 1.18
N GLU A 185 7.46 9.04 0.27
CA GLU A 185 8.81 9.00 -0.28
C GLU A 185 9.87 9.28 0.80
N ILE A 186 9.61 10.29 1.64
CA ILE A 186 10.49 10.64 2.76
C ILE A 186 10.55 9.50 3.78
N ASP A 187 9.42 8.85 4.10
CA ASP A 187 9.33 7.67 4.96
C ASP A 187 10.24 6.54 4.47
N CYS A 188 10.42 6.45 3.14
CA CYS A 188 11.31 5.48 2.50
C CYS A 188 12.76 5.97 2.34
N GLY A 189 13.13 7.07 2.98
CA GLY A 189 14.46 7.67 2.88
C GLY A 189 14.77 8.30 1.52
N ARG A 190 13.74 8.69 0.75
CA ARG A 190 13.90 9.29 -0.58
C ARG A 190 13.44 10.75 -0.59
N PRO A 191 14.35 11.72 -0.77
CA PRO A 191 13.97 13.10 -1.00
C PRO A 191 13.29 13.25 -2.37
N VAL A 192 12.43 14.26 -2.48
CA VAL A 192 11.66 14.60 -3.68
C VAL A 192 12.17 15.92 -4.23
N ILE A 193 12.34 16.04 -5.55
CA ILE A 193 12.52 17.36 -6.18
C ILE A 193 11.15 17.89 -6.55
N MET A 194 10.82 19.11 -6.14
CA MET A 194 9.60 19.78 -6.57
C MET A 194 9.95 20.94 -7.49
N PHE A 195 9.21 21.03 -8.59
CA PHE A 195 9.13 22.18 -9.47
C PHE A 195 7.88 22.99 -9.12
N GLY A 196 7.96 24.32 -9.22
CA GLY A 196 6.79 25.20 -9.18
C GLY A 196 7.08 26.60 -9.71
N LYS A 197 6.03 27.41 -9.87
CA LYS A 197 6.05 28.81 -10.32
C LYS A 197 5.44 29.74 -9.29
N ASP A 198 5.87 31.00 -9.25
CA ASP A 198 5.38 31.99 -8.27
C ASP A 198 4.23 32.89 -8.80
N GLY A 199 3.45 32.40 -9.76
CA GLY A 199 2.45 33.19 -10.49
C GLY A 199 3.02 33.98 -11.66
N ASN A 200 4.33 34.23 -11.71
CA ASN A 200 5.01 34.68 -12.92
C ASN A 200 5.53 33.47 -13.70
N VAL A 201 5.07 33.30 -14.94
CA VAL A 201 5.45 32.16 -15.79
C VAL A 201 6.96 32.05 -16.06
N PHE A 202 7.70 33.14 -15.92
CA PHE A 202 9.15 33.20 -16.07
C PHE A 202 9.91 32.90 -14.78
N ASN A 203 9.23 32.94 -13.62
CA ASN A 203 9.86 32.67 -12.33
C ASN A 203 9.43 31.30 -11.78
N SER A 204 10.12 30.28 -12.30
CA SER A 204 10.01 28.90 -11.85
C SER A 204 11.23 28.47 -11.05
N HIS A 205 11.08 27.50 -10.15
CA HIS A 205 12.19 26.99 -9.36
C HIS A 205 12.09 25.49 -9.14
N TYR A 206 13.25 24.83 -9.04
CA TYR A 206 13.38 23.46 -8.53
C TYR A 206 14.01 23.51 -7.15
N PHE A 207 13.45 22.77 -6.21
CA PHE A 207 13.93 22.67 -4.84
C PHE A 207 13.72 21.25 -4.31
N VAL A 208 14.41 20.91 -3.23
CA VAL A 208 14.30 19.58 -2.63
C VAL A 208 13.38 19.64 -1.42
N ILE A 209 12.50 18.65 -1.29
CA ILE A 209 11.74 18.35 -0.09
C ILE A 209 12.28 17.05 0.49
N ASP A 210 12.77 17.11 1.71
CA ASP A 210 13.56 16.03 2.32
C ASP A 210 13.25 15.81 3.80
N GLY A 211 12.13 16.35 4.28
CA GLY A 211 11.61 16.11 5.61
C GLY A 211 10.19 16.66 5.78
N TYR A 212 9.49 16.22 6.83
CA TYR A 212 8.20 16.77 7.22
C TYR A 212 8.05 16.81 8.74
N SER A 213 7.23 17.73 9.24
CA SER A 213 7.02 17.94 10.67
C SER A 213 6.19 16.80 11.28
N ALA A 214 6.60 16.33 12.46
CA ALA A 214 5.80 15.39 13.25
C ALA A 214 4.46 15.98 13.74
N ASN A 215 4.37 17.31 13.82
CA ASN A 215 3.26 18.00 14.49
C ASN A 215 2.30 18.70 13.52
N ASP A 216 2.71 18.91 12.28
CA ASP A 216 1.89 19.59 11.27
C ASP A 216 2.07 18.90 9.91
N PRO A 217 1.01 18.28 9.35
CA PRO A 217 1.09 17.52 8.10
C PRO A 217 1.37 18.38 6.86
N TYR A 218 1.35 19.72 6.99
CA TYR A 218 1.63 20.63 5.89
C TYR A 218 2.99 21.32 5.99
N LEU A 219 3.72 21.15 7.10
CA LEU A 219 5.07 21.67 7.26
C LEU A 219 6.09 20.67 6.72
N PHE A 220 6.72 21.03 5.60
CA PHE A 220 7.76 20.25 4.95
C PHE A 220 9.10 20.97 5.07
N HIS A 221 10.18 20.23 5.27
CA HIS A 221 11.52 20.77 5.16
C HIS A 221 11.83 21.00 3.68
N ILE A 222 12.05 22.25 3.30
CA ILE A 222 12.30 22.68 1.92
C ILE A 222 13.71 23.24 1.84
N ASN A 223 14.57 22.61 1.02
CA ASN A 223 15.90 23.11 0.69
C ASN A 223 15.87 23.80 -0.69
N PRO A 224 15.99 25.14 -0.75
CA PRO A 224 15.84 25.91 -1.99
C PRO A 224 17.10 25.92 -2.86
N GLY A 225 18.24 25.38 -2.39
CA GLY A 225 19.51 25.42 -3.14
C GLY A 225 20.14 26.82 -3.22
N HIS A 226 20.05 27.61 -2.15
CA HIS A 226 20.59 28.98 -2.04
C HIS A 226 21.58 29.16 -0.87
N ASN A 227 22.46 28.18 -0.61
CA ASN A 227 23.53 28.23 0.40
C ASN A 227 23.13 28.29 1.89
N ASN A 228 21.84 28.35 2.23
CA ASN A 228 21.40 28.56 3.61
C ASN A 228 20.79 27.31 4.28
N GLY A 229 20.92 26.15 3.64
CA GLY A 229 20.15 24.97 4.01
C GLY A 229 18.66 25.15 3.75
N GLY A 230 17.86 24.25 4.29
CA GLY A 230 16.42 24.27 4.23
C GLY A 230 15.76 24.75 5.51
N SER A 231 14.44 24.78 5.49
CA SER A 231 13.62 25.07 6.67
C SER A 231 12.25 24.44 6.55
N PHE A 232 11.61 24.17 7.67
CA PHE A 232 10.21 23.71 7.69
C PHE A 232 9.27 24.84 7.31
N MET A 233 8.57 24.68 6.19
CA MET A 233 7.66 25.67 5.62
C MET A 233 6.33 25.02 5.28
N ASP A 234 5.25 25.79 5.37
CA ASP A 234 3.93 25.33 4.94
C ASP A 234 3.91 25.25 3.41
N ILE A 235 3.88 24.04 2.88
CA ILE A 235 3.96 23.77 1.45
C ILE A 235 2.79 24.36 0.65
N ARG A 236 1.66 24.66 1.32
CA ARG A 236 0.50 25.31 0.70
C ARG A 236 0.74 26.79 0.45
N ASN A 237 1.59 27.40 1.26
CA ASN A 237 1.90 28.83 1.25
C ASN A 237 3.32 29.10 0.73
N TYR A 238 4.04 28.06 0.30
CA TYR A 238 5.37 28.22 -0.27
C TYR A 238 5.28 28.97 -1.59
N LYS A 239 6.22 29.87 -1.86
CA LYS A 239 6.15 30.85 -2.97
C LYS A 239 5.85 30.23 -4.34
N TYR A 240 6.26 28.99 -4.59
CA TYR A 240 6.14 28.31 -5.87
C TYR A 240 4.91 27.38 -5.93
N THR A 241 3.70 27.94 -5.77
CA THR A 241 2.45 27.16 -5.71
C THR A 241 1.85 26.76 -7.06
N ASP A 242 2.28 27.39 -8.16
CA ASP A 242 1.64 27.20 -9.46
C ASP A 242 2.36 26.15 -10.31
N ASP A 243 1.61 25.37 -11.09
CA ASP A 243 2.13 24.34 -12.02
C ASP A 243 3.09 23.35 -11.33
N ARG A 244 2.74 22.91 -10.11
CA ARG A 244 3.61 22.04 -9.32
C ARG A 244 3.76 20.67 -9.96
N GLU A 245 5.00 20.20 -10.01
CA GLU A 245 5.37 18.85 -10.43
C GLU A 245 6.41 18.30 -9.48
N ILE A 246 6.24 17.05 -9.03
CA ILE A 246 7.22 16.36 -8.22
C ILE A 246 7.96 15.33 -9.04
N PHE A 247 9.24 15.19 -8.76
CA PHE A 247 10.12 14.12 -9.20
C PHE A 247 10.42 13.27 -7.98
N TYR A 248 9.92 12.06 -8.00
CA TYR A 248 9.88 11.17 -6.85
C TYR A 248 10.38 9.78 -7.25
N GLY A 249 10.57 8.89 -6.28
CA GLY A 249 11.24 7.62 -6.53
C GLY A 249 12.68 7.84 -7.00
N ILE A 250 13.36 8.86 -6.47
CA ILE A 250 14.75 9.18 -6.81
C ILE A 250 15.70 8.36 -5.95
N TYR A 251 16.22 7.28 -6.51
CA TYR A 251 17.20 6.41 -5.84
C TYR A 251 18.10 5.69 -6.87
N PRO A 252 19.30 5.24 -6.45
CA PRO A 252 20.27 4.59 -7.35
C PRO A 252 19.77 3.31 -8.02
N LYS A 253 20.09 3.12 -9.30
CA LYS A 253 20.01 1.83 -10.01
C LYS A 253 21.22 0.97 -9.64
N VAL A 254 21.18 0.22 -8.53
CA VAL A 254 22.24 -0.75 -8.19
C VAL A 254 21.92 -2.14 -8.74
N GLY A 255 22.88 -2.73 -9.47
CA GLY A 255 22.68 -3.91 -10.32
C GLY A 255 22.46 -5.26 -9.61
N ASN A 256 22.12 -5.28 -8.32
CA ASN A 256 21.85 -6.50 -7.54
C ASN A 256 20.86 -6.20 -6.40
N ALA A 257 19.77 -5.51 -6.70
CA ALA A 257 18.73 -5.30 -5.71
C ALA A 257 18.15 -6.66 -5.26
N PRO A 258 17.98 -6.88 -3.95
CA PRO A 258 17.36 -8.11 -3.46
C PRO A 258 15.97 -8.25 -4.09
N LYS A 259 15.66 -9.48 -4.54
CA LYS A 259 14.38 -9.78 -5.14
C LYS A 259 13.27 -9.49 -4.13
N ILE A 260 12.24 -8.77 -4.57
CA ILE A 260 11.05 -8.54 -3.78
C ILE A 260 10.20 -9.82 -3.77
N SER A 261 9.80 -10.26 -2.59
CA SER A 261 8.80 -11.31 -2.39
C SER A 261 7.58 -10.72 -1.70
N TYR A 262 6.40 -11.19 -2.06
CA TYR A 262 5.17 -10.74 -1.43
C TYR A 262 4.16 -11.89 -1.34
N SER A 263 3.32 -11.83 -0.33
CA SER A 263 2.19 -12.72 -0.15
C SER A 263 1.01 -11.92 0.37
N LEU A 264 -0.19 -12.19 -0.17
CA LEU A 264 -1.41 -11.57 0.32
C LEU A 264 -1.62 -12.01 1.77
N GLU A 265 -1.65 -11.05 2.69
CA GLU A 265 -1.84 -11.32 4.11
C GLU A 265 -3.29 -11.13 4.52
N ARG A 266 -3.91 -10.06 4.03
CA ARG A 266 -5.29 -9.72 4.35
C ARG A 266 -6.03 -9.24 3.10
N LYS A 267 -7.14 -9.90 2.81
CA LYS A 267 -8.13 -9.46 1.81
C LYS A 267 -9.50 -9.47 2.47
N PHE A 268 -9.82 -8.41 3.18
CA PHE A 268 -11.16 -8.20 3.72
C PHE A 268 -11.80 -7.07 2.92
N ILE A 269 -12.86 -7.36 2.18
CA ILE A 269 -13.66 -6.35 1.46
C ILE A 269 -15.12 -6.64 1.72
N ILE A 270 -15.57 -6.30 2.93
CA ILE A 270 -16.99 -6.25 3.24
C ILE A 270 -17.22 -4.94 3.98
N ALA A 271 -17.98 -4.04 3.36
CA ALA A 271 -18.36 -2.76 3.94
C ALA A 271 -19.58 -2.91 4.85
N ASP A 272 -19.48 -3.76 5.88
CA ASP A 272 -20.58 -4.00 6.84
C ASP A 272 -20.44 -3.09 8.07
N CYS A 273 -20.62 -1.78 7.88
CA CYS A 273 -21.16 -0.91 8.92
C CYS A 273 -21.35 0.54 8.44
N PRO A 274 -22.26 1.31 9.04
CA PRO A 274 -22.24 2.76 8.91
C PRO A 274 -20.96 3.30 9.57
N ALA A 275 -20.01 3.74 8.74
CA ALA A 275 -18.93 4.69 9.05
C ALA A 275 -17.58 4.22 9.65
N SER A 276 -17.32 2.95 9.97
CA SER A 276 -16.06 2.61 10.68
C SER A 276 -15.20 1.44 10.18
N TYR A 277 -15.67 0.56 9.29
CA TYR A 277 -14.86 -0.56 8.80
C TYR A 277 -14.93 -0.66 7.30
N PHE A 278 -14.01 0.03 6.64
CA PHE A 278 -13.77 -0.21 5.24
C PHE A 278 -12.76 -1.36 5.10
N GLY A 279 -12.96 -2.19 4.07
CA GLY A 279 -12.11 -3.35 3.81
C GLY A 279 -10.64 -2.96 3.61
N THR A 280 -9.71 -3.81 4.05
CA THR A 280 -8.27 -3.59 3.85
C THR A 280 -7.67 -4.66 2.93
N VAL A 281 -6.77 -4.23 2.04
CA VAL A 281 -5.92 -5.10 1.23
C VAL A 281 -4.48 -4.88 1.68
N GLN A 282 -3.92 -5.90 2.33
CA GLN A 282 -2.57 -5.87 2.87
C GLN A 282 -1.77 -7.03 2.30
N TYR A 283 -0.52 -6.74 1.92
CA TYR A 283 0.47 -7.74 1.55
C TYR A 283 1.57 -7.74 2.58
N LYS A 284 2.00 -8.94 2.98
CA LYS A 284 3.30 -9.13 3.58
C LYS A 284 4.33 -9.03 2.47
N VAL A 285 5.31 -8.16 2.61
CA VAL A 285 6.32 -7.88 1.59
C VAL A 285 7.70 -7.92 2.22
N GLU A 286 8.62 -8.59 1.55
CA GLU A 286 10.02 -8.63 1.92
C GLU A 286 10.85 -7.92 0.85
N ASN A 287 11.91 -7.23 1.29
CA ASN A 287 12.82 -6.47 0.44
C ASN A 287 12.15 -5.35 -0.37
N ALA A 288 10.97 -4.85 0.04
CA ALA A 288 10.38 -3.62 -0.48
C ALA A 288 10.28 -2.58 0.64
N ASP A 289 10.47 -1.31 0.29
CA ASP A 289 10.25 -0.18 1.20
C ASP A 289 9.08 0.71 0.78
N SER A 290 8.61 0.61 -0.46
CA SER A 290 7.42 1.31 -0.91
C SER A 290 6.57 0.50 -1.88
N TRP A 291 5.37 1.01 -2.11
CA TRP A 291 4.43 0.49 -3.08
C TRP A 291 3.71 1.61 -3.82
N GLU A 292 3.29 1.32 -5.04
CA GLU A 292 2.35 2.10 -5.83
C GLU A 292 1.19 1.19 -6.24
N CYS A 293 0.01 1.77 -6.39
CA CYS A 293 -1.20 1.07 -6.81
C CYS A 293 -1.98 1.95 -7.79
N ILE A 294 -2.30 1.40 -8.96
CA ILE A 294 -3.25 1.99 -9.89
C ILE A 294 -4.49 1.12 -9.90
N VAL A 295 -5.64 1.73 -9.59
CA VAL A 295 -6.91 1.04 -9.56
C VAL A 295 -7.70 1.38 -10.81
N PHE A 296 -8.23 0.37 -11.48
CA PHE A 296 -9.01 0.49 -12.71
C PHE A 296 -10.39 -0.13 -12.53
N ASP A 297 -11.39 0.42 -13.21
CA ASP A 297 -12.69 -0.21 -13.34
C ASP A 297 -12.69 -1.35 -14.38
N ARG A 298 -13.84 -2.00 -14.55
CA ARG A 298 -14.09 -3.06 -15.54
C ARG A 298 -13.87 -2.69 -17.00
N VAL A 299 -13.81 -1.41 -17.35
CA VAL A 299 -13.52 -0.97 -18.72
C VAL A 299 -12.07 -0.51 -18.88
N GLY A 300 -11.24 -0.64 -17.84
CA GLY A 300 -9.83 -0.25 -17.84
C GLY A 300 -9.62 1.25 -17.60
N THR A 301 -10.64 2.00 -17.17
CA THR A 301 -10.48 3.40 -16.80
C THR A 301 -9.75 3.49 -15.48
N VAL A 302 -8.68 4.29 -15.41
CA VAL A 302 -8.00 4.59 -14.15
C VAL A 302 -9.00 5.30 -13.22
N PHE A 303 -9.30 4.64 -12.11
CA PHE A 303 -10.15 5.15 -11.05
C PHE A 303 -9.34 5.96 -10.03
N CYS A 304 -8.26 5.39 -9.49
CA CYS A 304 -7.37 6.09 -8.58
C CYS A 304 -5.92 5.63 -8.70
N ARG A 305 -4.99 6.46 -8.21
CA ARG A 305 -3.56 6.16 -8.08
C ARG A 305 -3.12 6.46 -6.67
N ARG A 306 -2.47 5.52 -6.01
CA ARG A 306 -1.95 5.70 -4.65
C ARG A 306 -0.53 5.15 -4.55
N GLY A 307 0.16 5.55 -3.51
CA GLY A 307 1.42 4.96 -3.10
C GLY A 307 1.54 5.02 -1.59
N GLY A 308 2.49 4.26 -1.05
CA GLY A 308 2.73 4.20 0.38
C GLY A 308 4.07 3.57 0.70
N ALA A 309 4.53 3.77 1.94
CA ALA A 309 5.65 3.01 2.50
C ALA A 309 5.21 1.60 2.93
N VAL A 310 6.16 0.66 2.92
CA VAL A 310 6.03 -0.65 3.56
C VAL A 310 6.48 -0.50 5.02
N LYS A 311 5.57 -0.74 5.97
CA LYS A 311 5.83 -0.57 7.41
C LYS A 311 5.80 -1.94 8.08
N ASP A 312 6.86 -2.29 8.79
CA ASP A 312 7.02 -3.59 9.47
C ASP A 312 6.81 -4.81 8.55
N GLY A 313 7.24 -4.70 7.29
CA GLY A 313 7.04 -5.74 6.27
C GLY A 313 5.61 -5.85 5.74
N ILE A 314 4.76 -4.86 6.01
CA ILE A 314 3.36 -4.80 5.59
C ILE A 314 3.14 -3.64 4.62
N ALA A 315 2.61 -3.94 3.44
CA ALA A 315 2.12 -2.96 2.49
C ALA A 315 0.59 -2.89 2.55
N THR A 316 0.06 -1.78 3.07
CA THR A 316 -1.39 -1.53 3.10
C THR A 316 -1.82 -0.83 1.82
N ILE A 317 -2.04 -1.61 0.78
CA ILE A 317 -2.37 -1.13 -0.58
C ILE A 317 -3.73 -0.44 -0.61
N TRP A 318 -4.66 -0.96 0.18
CA TRP A 318 -6.01 -0.43 0.32
C TRP A 318 -6.35 -0.45 1.80
N ASP A 319 -6.60 0.73 2.37
CA ASP A 319 -7.02 0.93 3.75
C ASP A 319 -8.55 1.09 3.86
N GLY A 320 -9.24 0.87 2.74
CA GLY A 320 -10.68 1.04 2.70
C GLY A 320 -11.11 2.47 2.39
N TRP A 321 -10.17 3.35 2.04
CA TRP A 321 -10.47 4.65 1.47
C TRP A 321 -11.05 4.50 0.04
N ALA A 322 -12.27 3.98 -0.04
CA ALA A 322 -13.13 4.16 -1.18
C ALA A 322 -13.66 5.59 -1.12
N PRO A 323 -13.50 6.41 -2.17
CA PRO A 323 -14.37 7.56 -2.33
C PRO A 323 -15.81 7.08 -2.10
N ARG A 324 -16.61 7.79 -1.30
CA ARG A 324 -18.01 7.42 -1.01
C ARG A 324 -18.86 7.23 -2.28
N ALA A 325 -18.32 7.53 -3.45
CA ALA A 325 -18.93 7.38 -4.76
C ALA A 325 -18.58 6.08 -5.51
N LEU A 326 -17.78 5.14 -4.98
CA LEU A 326 -17.52 3.89 -5.70
C LEU A 326 -18.85 3.15 -5.96
N PRO A 327 -19.27 2.99 -7.23
CA PRO A 327 -20.37 2.09 -7.54
C PRO A 327 -19.99 0.67 -7.11
N GLN A 328 -20.99 -0.13 -6.79
CA GLN A 328 -20.78 -1.55 -6.57
C GLN A 328 -20.31 -2.17 -7.88
N ASP A 329 -19.02 -2.48 -7.99
CA ASP A 329 -18.40 -3.00 -9.21
C ASP A 329 -17.12 -3.79 -8.88
N ASP A 330 -16.59 -4.43 -9.92
CA ASP A 330 -15.28 -5.04 -9.91
C ASP A 330 -14.19 -4.02 -10.25
N TYR A 331 -13.10 -4.07 -9.51
CA TYR A 331 -11.92 -3.26 -9.74
C TYR A 331 -10.66 -4.12 -9.87
N TRP A 332 -9.74 -3.65 -10.69
CA TRP A 332 -8.41 -4.22 -10.88
C TRP A 332 -7.40 -3.28 -10.26
N MET A 333 -6.39 -3.84 -9.60
CA MET A 333 -5.31 -3.08 -8.98
C MET A 333 -3.99 -3.55 -9.57
N ASP A 334 -3.30 -2.67 -10.28
CA ASP A 334 -1.90 -2.86 -10.65
C ASP A 334 -1.04 -2.36 -9.50
N ILE A 335 -0.41 -3.28 -8.79
CA ILE A 335 0.40 -3.00 -7.62
C ILE A 335 1.87 -3.15 -8.02
N ILE A 336 2.69 -2.17 -7.65
CA ILE A 336 4.13 -2.15 -7.87
C ILE A 336 4.80 -2.00 -6.51
N PHE A 337 5.53 -3.02 -6.07
CA PHE A 337 6.44 -2.90 -4.93
C PHE A 337 7.79 -2.40 -5.42
N LYS A 338 8.43 -1.52 -4.64
CA LYS A 338 9.75 -0.95 -4.95
C LYS A 338 10.65 -1.02 -3.73
N ASN A 339 11.96 -1.05 -3.98
CA ASN A 339 12.95 -0.90 -2.93
C ASN A 339 14.03 0.11 -3.30
N SER A 340 14.67 0.66 -2.29
CA SER A 340 15.77 1.63 -2.34
C SER A 340 17.01 1.13 -3.08
N ASN A 341 17.08 -0.16 -3.40
CA ASN A 341 18.16 -0.75 -4.19
C ASN A 341 17.86 -0.81 -5.69
N GLY A 342 16.66 -0.46 -6.15
CA GLY A 342 16.36 -0.56 -7.59
C GLY A 342 15.45 -1.70 -8.00
N ALA A 343 15.15 -2.66 -7.11
CA ALA A 343 14.20 -3.71 -7.46
C ALA A 343 12.80 -3.14 -7.46
N TYR A 344 12.01 -3.61 -8.41
CA TYR A 344 10.57 -3.51 -8.35
C TYR A 344 9.95 -4.83 -8.78
N GLU A 345 8.78 -5.13 -8.25
CA GLU A 345 7.94 -6.26 -8.66
C GLU A 345 6.53 -5.73 -8.85
N SER A 346 5.89 -6.13 -9.95
CA SER A 346 4.56 -5.64 -10.31
C SER A 346 3.61 -6.78 -10.61
N PHE A 347 2.37 -6.66 -10.16
CA PHE A 347 1.32 -7.64 -10.42
C PHE A 347 -0.06 -7.00 -10.38
N THR A 348 -1.01 -7.64 -11.06
CA THR A 348 -2.41 -7.23 -11.07
C THR A 348 -3.22 -8.15 -10.17
N THR A 349 -4.04 -7.57 -9.30
CA THR A 349 -5.03 -8.31 -8.49
C THR A 349 -6.43 -7.76 -8.75
N HIS A 350 -7.44 -8.58 -8.50
CA HIS A 350 -8.84 -8.21 -8.66
C HIS A 350 -9.51 -8.12 -7.29
N ILE A 351 -10.32 -7.09 -7.12
CA ILE A 351 -11.18 -6.87 -5.95
C ILE A 351 -12.61 -6.64 -6.41
N SER A 352 -13.56 -7.29 -5.75
CA SER A 352 -14.99 -6.97 -5.90
C SER A 352 -15.40 -6.08 -4.75
N TYR A 353 -15.85 -4.87 -5.05
CA TYR A 353 -16.36 -3.96 -4.04
C TYR A 353 -17.87 -4.15 -3.93
N VAL A 354 -18.30 -4.83 -2.86
CA VAL A 354 -19.72 -5.05 -2.56
C VAL A 354 -20.15 -4.00 -1.55
N ARG A 355 -20.96 -3.04 -2.00
CA ARG A 355 -21.67 -2.12 -1.12
C ARG A 355 -22.92 -2.83 -0.61
N ASP A 356 -22.78 -3.64 0.43
CA ASP A 356 -23.96 -4.19 1.08
C ASP A 356 -24.47 -3.20 2.13
N HIS A 357 -25.68 -2.69 1.94
CA HIS A 357 -26.39 -1.91 2.95
C HIS A 357 -27.25 -2.79 3.87
N ARG A 358 -27.16 -4.13 3.74
CA ARG A 358 -28.20 -5.05 4.21
C ARG A 358 -27.72 -6.22 5.08
N VAL A 359 -26.43 -6.32 5.40
CA VAL A 359 -25.96 -7.35 6.35
C VAL A 359 -25.97 -6.76 7.76
N GLU A 360 -26.91 -7.23 8.59
CA GLU A 360 -26.84 -7.04 10.04
C GLU A 360 -25.74 -7.95 10.59
N ARG A 361 -24.78 -7.39 11.34
CA ARG A 361 -23.89 -8.20 12.15
C ARG A 361 -24.73 -8.84 13.26
N ILE A 362 -24.74 -10.18 13.31
CA ILE A 362 -25.40 -10.95 14.36
C ILE A 362 -24.30 -11.60 15.18
N GLU A 363 -24.09 -11.13 16.40
CA GLU A 363 -23.20 -11.78 17.37
C GLU A 363 -24.07 -12.62 18.31
N ALA A 364 -23.79 -13.92 18.40
CA ALA A 364 -24.43 -14.81 19.36
C ALA A 364 -23.42 -15.20 20.43
N GLU A 365 -23.69 -14.89 21.68
CA GLU A 365 -22.92 -15.31 22.85
C GLU A 365 -23.79 -16.23 23.71
N LEU A 366 -23.23 -17.36 24.15
CA LEU A 366 -23.87 -18.24 25.15
C LEU A 366 -23.52 -17.72 26.54
N LEU A 367 -24.52 -17.30 27.30
CA LEU A 367 -24.33 -16.89 28.69
C LEU A 367 -24.34 -18.11 29.61
N ASN A 368 -23.18 -18.46 30.15
CA ASN A 368 -23.09 -19.35 31.31
C ASN A 368 -23.70 -18.63 32.53
N SER A 369 -24.94 -18.96 32.90
CA SER A 369 -25.46 -18.59 34.21
C SER A 369 -24.96 -19.56 35.27
N ASP A 370 -24.65 -19.03 36.46
CA ASP A 370 -24.01 -19.73 37.57
C ASP A 370 -24.47 -21.18 37.79
N TYR A 371 -23.46 -22.04 37.89
CA TYR A 371 -23.50 -23.49 38.03
C TYR A 371 -24.38 -23.94 39.21
N SER A 372 -25.48 -24.66 38.93
CA SER A 372 -26.20 -25.47 39.92
C SER A 372 -25.84 -26.95 39.72
N PRO A 373 -25.26 -27.65 40.72
CA PRO A 373 -24.70 -28.98 40.55
C PRO A 373 -25.74 -30.13 40.50
N ASN A 374 -27.03 -29.85 40.33
CA ASN A 374 -28.08 -30.87 40.26
C ASN A 374 -28.67 -30.97 38.84
N CYS A 375 -28.14 -31.90 38.05
CA CYS A 375 -28.59 -32.23 36.68
C CYS A 375 -29.94 -32.98 36.63
N GLN A 376 -30.98 -32.47 37.30
CA GLN A 376 -32.35 -32.99 37.17
C GLN A 376 -33.39 -31.94 36.76
N ASP A 377 -33.02 -30.67 36.72
CA ASP A 377 -33.86 -29.62 36.14
C ASP A 377 -33.24 -29.21 34.81
N GLY A 378 -33.99 -29.37 33.72
CA GLY A 378 -33.53 -29.09 32.36
C GLY A 378 -32.78 -27.76 32.23
N ILE A 379 -31.73 -27.77 31.42
CA ILE A 379 -30.84 -26.61 31.20
C ILE A 379 -31.65 -25.43 30.67
N ASN A 380 -31.65 -24.33 31.42
CA ASN A 380 -32.34 -23.07 31.11
C ASN A 380 -31.42 -22.07 30.40
N ASP A 381 -30.47 -22.55 29.58
CA ASP A 381 -29.49 -21.70 28.94
C ASP A 381 -30.16 -20.80 27.91
N ALA A 382 -29.94 -19.49 28.06
CA ALA A 382 -30.42 -18.49 27.12
C ALA A 382 -29.35 -18.24 26.06
N ILE A 383 -29.69 -18.43 24.79
CA ILE A 383 -28.88 -17.93 23.68
C ILE A 383 -29.12 -16.42 23.60
N GLU A 384 -28.08 -15.62 23.80
CA GLU A 384 -28.14 -14.18 23.66
C GLU A 384 -27.62 -13.78 22.27
N ILE A 385 -28.48 -13.13 21.48
CA ILE A 385 -28.14 -12.66 20.13
C ILE A 385 -28.23 -11.13 20.12
N LYS A 386 -27.12 -10.48 19.84
CA LYS A 386 -27.06 -9.02 19.63
C LYS A 386 -27.30 -8.73 18.15
N THR A 387 -28.24 -7.84 17.86
CA THR A 387 -28.58 -7.36 16.51
C THR A 387 -28.56 -5.84 16.51
N ASP A 388 -28.11 -5.19 15.44
CA ASP A 388 -28.05 -3.73 15.42
C ASP A 388 -29.36 -3.04 15.02
N ASN A 389 -30.25 -3.68 14.27
CA ASN A 389 -31.39 -2.97 13.66
C ASN A 389 -32.71 -3.78 13.59
N ALA A 390 -32.74 -5.03 14.06
CA ALA A 390 -33.98 -5.82 14.01
C ALA A 390 -35.02 -5.26 14.99
N ARG A 391 -36.26 -5.11 14.52
CA ARG A 391 -37.41 -4.77 15.38
C ARG A 391 -38.18 -6.02 15.81
N ARG A 392 -38.17 -7.04 14.97
CA ARG A 392 -38.85 -8.31 15.17
C ARG A 392 -37.95 -9.45 14.72
N TYR A 393 -38.11 -10.59 15.38
CA TYR A 393 -37.48 -11.83 14.97
C TYR A 393 -38.51 -12.96 14.91
N SER A 394 -38.25 -13.94 14.06
CA SER A 394 -38.85 -15.28 14.11
C SER A 394 -37.73 -16.30 14.17
N ALA A 395 -37.76 -17.19 15.14
CA ALA A 395 -36.76 -18.23 15.33
C ALA A 395 -37.39 -19.61 15.10
N SER A 396 -36.66 -20.51 14.44
CA SER A 396 -37.03 -21.92 14.26
C SER A 396 -35.83 -22.81 14.49
N ILE A 397 -36.00 -23.90 15.23
CA ILE A 397 -34.93 -24.87 15.48
C ILE A 397 -35.25 -26.18 14.77
N TYR A 398 -34.29 -26.71 14.04
CA TYR A 398 -34.39 -27.99 13.33
C TYR A 398 -33.39 -28.99 13.91
N ASN A 399 -33.80 -30.26 14.02
CA ASN A 399 -32.90 -31.36 14.38
C ASN A 399 -32.59 -32.19 13.12
N ALA A 400 -31.31 -32.44 12.85
CA ALA A 400 -30.87 -33.22 11.71
C ALA A 400 -31.20 -34.71 11.87
N GLY A 401 -32.44 -35.10 11.58
CA GLY A 401 -32.80 -36.52 11.45
C GLY A 401 -34.26 -36.87 11.68
N ASN A 402 -35.04 -36.06 12.40
CA ASN A 402 -36.50 -36.20 12.55
C ASN A 402 -37.10 -34.88 13.07
N ASN A 403 -38.30 -34.52 12.59
CA ASN A 403 -39.06 -33.35 13.05
C ASN A 403 -39.63 -33.63 14.45
N ILE A 404 -38.80 -33.56 15.50
CA ILE A 404 -39.21 -33.94 16.87
C ILE A 404 -39.72 -32.71 17.66
N ALA A 405 -39.32 -31.49 17.31
CA ALA A 405 -39.94 -30.29 17.87
C ALA A 405 -39.72 -29.05 16.98
N THR A 406 -40.80 -28.52 16.42
CA THR A 406 -40.79 -27.18 15.84
C THR A 406 -41.08 -26.17 16.95
N TRP A 407 -40.05 -25.61 17.58
CA TRP A 407 -40.24 -24.41 18.37
C TRP A 407 -40.23 -23.21 17.43
N SER A 408 -41.37 -22.54 17.30
CA SER A 408 -41.48 -21.24 16.63
C SER A 408 -41.75 -20.16 17.66
N GLY A 409 -40.79 -19.26 17.85
CA GLY A 409 -40.93 -18.09 18.70
C GLY A 409 -40.84 -16.83 17.85
N SER A 410 -41.78 -15.91 18.04
CA SER A 410 -41.66 -14.54 17.51
C SER A 410 -41.65 -13.55 18.66
N GLY A 411 -40.89 -12.47 18.51
CA GLY A 411 -40.75 -11.46 19.56
C GLY A 411 -40.29 -10.12 19.01
N THR A 412 -40.47 -9.08 19.83
CA THR A 412 -39.89 -7.76 19.60
C THR A 412 -38.53 -7.66 20.29
N VAL A 413 -37.54 -7.15 19.58
CA VAL A 413 -36.18 -6.96 20.12
C VAL A 413 -36.22 -5.86 21.19
N ASP A 414 -35.59 -6.10 22.35
CA ASP A 414 -35.40 -5.05 23.36
C ASP A 414 -34.60 -3.90 22.74
N THR A 415 -35.26 -2.79 22.45
CA THR A 415 -34.67 -1.66 21.73
C THR A 415 -33.55 -0.96 22.49
N LYS A 416 -33.46 -1.19 23.82
CA LYS A 416 -32.47 -0.51 24.67
C LYS A 416 -31.12 -1.24 24.68
N ASN A 417 -31.13 -2.57 24.59
CA ASN A 417 -29.91 -3.39 24.63
C ASN A 417 -29.68 -4.19 23.34
N ARG A 418 -30.64 -4.17 22.42
CA ARG A 418 -30.67 -4.87 21.13
C ARG A 418 -30.35 -6.38 21.21
N ILE A 419 -30.85 -7.00 22.27
CA ILE A 419 -30.59 -8.39 22.61
C ILE A 419 -31.86 -9.22 22.40
N ILE A 420 -31.72 -10.37 21.74
CA ILE A 420 -32.71 -11.43 21.64
C ILE A 420 -32.26 -12.57 22.56
N LYS A 421 -33.07 -12.95 23.54
CA LYS A 421 -32.83 -14.11 24.40
C LYS A 421 -33.73 -15.25 23.99
N ILE A 422 -33.16 -16.37 23.56
CA ILE A 422 -33.90 -17.57 23.20
C ILE A 422 -33.64 -18.64 24.25
N LYS A 423 -34.72 -19.20 24.82
CA LYS A 423 -34.66 -20.33 25.75
C LYS A 423 -35.26 -21.56 25.07
N PRO A 424 -34.48 -22.32 24.28
CA PRO A 424 -34.99 -23.53 23.69
C PRO A 424 -35.17 -24.59 24.78
N TYR A 425 -36.33 -25.26 24.79
CA TYR A 425 -36.48 -26.50 25.56
C TYR A 425 -35.85 -27.63 24.75
N LEU A 426 -34.69 -28.11 25.21
CA LEU A 426 -34.00 -29.26 24.64
C LEU A 426 -34.42 -30.47 25.49
N GLY A 427 -35.10 -31.45 24.87
CA GLY A 427 -35.57 -32.65 25.56
C GLY A 427 -34.43 -33.47 26.20
N ASP A 428 -34.77 -34.33 27.16
CA ASP A 428 -33.83 -35.03 28.04
C ASP A 428 -32.99 -36.16 27.38
N ASP A 429 -33.14 -36.38 26.08
CA ASP A 429 -32.78 -37.62 25.41
C ASP A 429 -31.68 -37.47 24.33
N GLY A 430 -30.45 -37.14 24.71
CA GLY A 430 -29.24 -37.40 23.89
C GLY A 430 -28.59 -36.21 23.16
N SER A 431 -27.42 -36.47 22.55
CA SER A 431 -26.61 -35.49 21.80
C SER A 431 -27.24 -35.21 20.43
N TYR A 432 -27.50 -33.94 20.10
CA TYR A 432 -28.20 -33.56 18.87
C TYR A 432 -27.51 -32.40 18.14
N LEU A 433 -27.71 -32.37 16.83
CA LEU A 433 -27.34 -31.25 15.97
C LEU A 433 -28.57 -30.37 15.76
N TYR A 434 -28.50 -29.13 16.23
CA TYR A 434 -29.59 -28.16 16.07
C TYR A 434 -29.21 -27.09 15.05
N THR A 435 -30.10 -26.83 14.09
CA THR A 435 -30.01 -25.67 13.21
C THR A 435 -31.00 -24.62 13.67
N LEU A 436 -30.53 -23.47 14.14
CA LEU A 436 -31.35 -22.31 14.45
C LEU A 436 -31.45 -21.41 13.21
N LYS A 437 -32.67 -21.26 12.70
CA LYS A 437 -33.03 -20.28 11.68
C LYS A 437 -33.61 -19.04 12.35
N LEU A 438 -33.10 -17.87 12.00
CA LEU A 438 -33.57 -16.57 12.50
C LEU A 438 -33.95 -15.68 11.34
N ASP A 439 -35.22 -15.34 11.24
CA ASP A 439 -35.75 -14.35 10.29
C ASP A 439 -35.89 -13.01 11.01
N LEU A 440 -35.11 -12.01 10.62
CA LEU A 440 -35.10 -10.65 11.19
C LEU A 440 -35.85 -9.68 10.27
N GLU A 441 -36.76 -8.90 10.83
CA GLU A 441 -37.54 -7.89 10.09
C GLU A 441 -36.99 -6.48 10.41
N GLY A 442 -36.45 -5.81 9.38
CA GLY A 442 -35.81 -4.49 9.50
C GLY A 442 -36.80 -3.34 9.74
N GLY A 443 -36.33 -2.26 10.38
CA GLY A 443 -37.16 -1.13 10.81
C GLY A 443 -37.61 -0.12 9.74
N CYS A 444 -37.32 -0.35 8.46
CA CYS A 444 -37.75 0.49 7.34
C CYS A 444 -39.03 -0.09 6.71
N ASN A 445 -39.90 0.73 6.11
CA ASN A 445 -41.18 0.33 5.47
C ASN A 445 -41.02 -0.60 4.23
N CYS A 446 -39.95 -1.37 4.16
CA CYS A 446 -39.62 -2.31 3.09
C CYS A 446 -39.90 -3.72 3.64
N SER A 447 -40.79 -4.47 3.01
CA SER A 447 -41.32 -5.77 3.45
C SER A 447 -40.34 -6.95 3.27
N SER A 448 -39.06 -6.80 3.61
CA SER A 448 -38.03 -7.84 3.39
C SER A 448 -37.43 -8.33 4.71
N SER A 449 -37.35 -9.66 4.87
CA SER A 449 -36.73 -10.36 6.00
C SER A 449 -35.32 -10.84 5.66
N THR A 450 -34.37 -10.75 6.60
CA THR A 450 -33.04 -11.39 6.51
C THR A 450 -33.06 -12.69 7.28
N THR A 451 -32.60 -13.79 6.68
CA THR A 451 -32.54 -15.11 7.32
C THR A 451 -31.09 -15.47 7.67
N ALA A 452 -30.80 -15.77 8.93
CA ALA A 452 -29.52 -16.32 9.40
C ALA A 452 -29.68 -17.78 9.87
N TYR A 453 -28.65 -18.59 9.65
CA TYR A 453 -28.59 -19.99 10.08
C TYR A 453 -27.41 -20.21 11.03
N PHE A 454 -27.65 -20.80 12.18
CA PHE A 454 -26.63 -21.20 13.15
C PHE A 454 -26.71 -22.71 13.37
N THR A 455 -25.57 -23.38 13.42
CA THR A 455 -25.50 -24.81 13.76
C THR A 455 -24.88 -24.96 15.13
N ILE A 456 -25.61 -25.58 16.06
CA ILE A 456 -25.18 -25.81 17.44
C ILE A 456 -25.03 -27.32 17.62
N PHE A 457 -23.83 -27.75 17.99
CA PHE A 457 -23.56 -29.14 18.39
C PHE A 457 -23.67 -29.26 19.90
N TYR A 458 -24.52 -30.16 20.37
CA TYR A 458 -24.67 -30.45 21.80
C TYR A 458 -24.32 -31.91 22.08
N ASP A 459 -23.32 -32.17 22.93
CA ASP A 459 -22.89 -33.51 23.33
C ASP A 459 -23.17 -33.78 24.82
N ASN A 460 -24.18 -34.61 25.09
CA ASN A 460 -24.55 -35.02 26.45
C ASN A 460 -23.52 -35.96 27.11
N SER A 461 -22.55 -36.51 26.35
CA SER A 461 -21.55 -37.44 26.89
C SER A 461 -20.33 -36.75 27.52
N LYS A 462 -20.20 -35.43 27.34
CA LYS A 462 -19.14 -34.61 27.90
C LYS A 462 -19.75 -33.40 28.57
N CYS A 463 -19.88 -33.42 29.89
CA CYS A 463 -20.14 -32.19 30.64
C CYS A 463 -19.00 -31.20 30.37
N GLY A 464 -19.23 -30.23 29.46
CA GLY A 464 -18.57 -28.93 29.52
C GLY A 464 -17.46 -28.61 28.51
N GLU A 465 -17.43 -29.15 27.29
CA GLU A 465 -16.64 -28.52 26.21
C GLU A 465 -17.51 -28.29 24.96
N LEU A 466 -17.90 -27.03 24.77
CA LEU A 466 -18.47 -26.50 23.52
C LEU A 466 -17.36 -25.77 22.78
N SER A 467 -17.01 -26.22 21.57
CA SER A 467 -16.13 -25.48 20.68
C SER A 467 -16.95 -24.49 19.86
N GLU A 468 -16.70 -23.19 20.03
CA GLU A 468 -17.15 -22.19 19.05
C GLU A 468 -16.47 -22.46 17.71
N SER A 469 -17.27 -22.63 16.65
CA SER A 469 -16.78 -22.38 15.30
C SER A 469 -17.46 -21.11 14.78
N SER A 470 -16.77 -19.98 14.92
CA SER A 470 -17.08 -18.75 14.19
C SER A 470 -16.61 -18.88 12.74
N ASN A 471 -17.12 -19.88 12.01
CA ASN A 471 -16.77 -20.10 10.62
C ASN A 471 -17.94 -19.72 9.72
N ILE A 472 -17.90 -18.49 9.20
CA ILE A 472 -18.28 -18.28 7.81
C ILE A 472 -17.23 -19.06 7.02
N LEU A 473 -17.55 -20.29 6.64
CA LEU A 473 -16.63 -21.13 5.88
C LEU A 473 -16.37 -20.42 4.55
N SER A 474 -15.15 -19.92 4.36
CA SER A 474 -14.67 -19.52 3.05
C SER A 474 -14.81 -20.72 2.10
N SER A 475 -14.98 -20.46 0.80
CA SER A 475 -15.06 -21.52 -0.23
C SER A 475 -13.89 -22.52 -0.18
N GLU A 476 -12.76 -22.14 0.44
CA GLU A 476 -11.58 -22.98 0.65
C GLU A 476 -11.81 -24.15 1.61
N ASN A 477 -12.72 -24.02 2.58
CA ASN A 477 -13.04 -25.09 3.52
C ASN A 477 -14.11 -26.07 2.99
N ILE A 478 -14.86 -25.65 1.97
CA ILE A 478 -15.93 -26.45 1.38
C ILE A 478 -15.38 -27.29 0.23
N ILE A 479 -14.43 -26.77 -0.56
CA ILE A 479 -13.93 -27.42 -1.77
C ILE A 479 -12.41 -27.50 -1.81
N LYS A 480 -11.91 -28.73 -1.86
CA LYS A 480 -10.51 -29.04 -2.12
C LYS A 480 -10.36 -29.48 -3.56
N ILE A 481 -9.33 -28.95 -4.23
CA ILE A 481 -9.00 -29.28 -5.61
C ILE A 481 -7.53 -29.70 -5.64
N MET A 482 -7.26 -30.90 -6.16
CA MET A 482 -5.92 -31.45 -6.31
C MET A 482 -5.65 -31.70 -7.80
N ASN A 483 -4.48 -31.26 -8.26
CA ASN A 483 -4.06 -31.39 -9.65
C ASN A 483 -3.08 -32.56 -9.78
N PHE A 484 -3.47 -33.58 -10.55
CA PHE A 484 -2.60 -34.62 -11.07
C PHE A 484 -2.41 -34.34 -12.56
N SER A 485 -1.27 -34.71 -13.15
CA SER A 485 -0.82 -34.28 -14.51
C SER A 485 -1.91 -34.15 -15.57
N ASP A 486 -2.93 -35.01 -15.53
CA ASP A 486 -4.04 -35.08 -16.48
C ASP A 486 -5.43 -35.13 -15.81
N LEU A 487 -5.51 -35.08 -14.47
CA LEU A 487 -6.75 -35.26 -13.71
C LEU A 487 -6.90 -34.20 -12.62
N LEU A 488 -8.08 -33.60 -12.57
CA LEU A 488 -8.47 -32.69 -11.52
C LEU A 488 -9.39 -33.41 -10.53
N GLU A 489 -8.90 -33.72 -9.34
CA GLU A 489 -9.73 -34.26 -8.27
C GLU A 489 -10.37 -33.11 -7.49
N ILE A 490 -11.70 -33.12 -7.41
CA ILE A 490 -12.51 -32.14 -6.70
C ILE A 490 -13.26 -32.87 -5.60
N SER A 491 -13.00 -32.48 -4.35
CA SER A 491 -13.72 -33.01 -3.20
C SER A 491 -14.44 -31.90 -2.44
N SER A 492 -15.65 -32.19 -1.99
CA SER A 492 -16.52 -31.26 -1.26
C SER A 492 -17.04 -31.90 0.02
N ILE A 493 -17.30 -31.10 1.06
CA ILE A 493 -18.02 -31.55 2.26
C ILE A 493 -19.53 -31.71 2.02
N GLU A 494 -20.03 -31.19 0.90
CA GLU A 494 -21.40 -31.31 0.43
C GLU A 494 -21.49 -32.16 -0.84
N PRO A 495 -22.63 -32.85 -1.10
CA PRO A 495 -22.83 -33.59 -2.33
C PRO A 495 -22.70 -32.68 -3.57
N LEU A 496 -21.80 -33.05 -4.45
CA LEU A 496 -21.58 -32.44 -5.75
C LEU A 496 -22.74 -32.81 -6.67
N THR A 497 -23.27 -31.84 -7.41
CA THR A 497 -24.33 -32.05 -8.42
C THR A 497 -23.84 -31.73 -9.82
N LYS A 498 -22.94 -30.75 -9.96
CA LYS A 498 -22.37 -30.36 -11.25
C LYS A 498 -21.02 -29.68 -11.07
N ILE A 499 -20.09 -29.93 -11.98
CA ILE A 499 -18.84 -29.20 -12.07
C ILE A 499 -18.68 -28.66 -13.49
N SER A 500 -18.25 -27.41 -13.59
CA SER A 500 -17.88 -26.74 -14.83
C SER A 500 -16.47 -26.18 -14.71
N VAL A 501 -15.66 -26.28 -15.77
CA VAL A 501 -14.31 -25.72 -15.84
C VAL A 501 -14.28 -24.71 -16.98
N TYR A 502 -13.83 -23.50 -16.68
CA TYR A 502 -13.74 -22.40 -17.63
C TYR A 502 -12.29 -21.97 -17.82
N SER A 503 -11.95 -21.55 -19.03
CA SER A 503 -10.73 -20.79 -19.30
C SER A 503 -10.83 -19.35 -18.80
N ILE A 504 -9.71 -18.62 -18.72
CA ILE A 504 -9.69 -17.19 -18.35
C ILE A 504 -10.52 -16.29 -19.27
N SER A 505 -10.80 -16.70 -20.51
CA SER A 505 -11.68 -15.98 -21.43
C SER A 505 -13.17 -16.24 -21.18
N GLY A 506 -13.51 -17.06 -20.17
CA GLY A 506 -14.88 -17.43 -19.83
C GLY A 506 -15.45 -18.57 -20.69
N MET A 507 -14.67 -19.17 -21.58
CA MET A 507 -15.11 -20.33 -22.36
C MET A 507 -15.13 -21.59 -21.48
N CYS A 508 -16.27 -22.29 -21.44
CA CYS A 508 -16.44 -23.56 -20.75
C CYS A 508 -15.66 -24.66 -21.51
N VAL A 509 -14.65 -25.23 -20.87
CA VAL A 509 -13.74 -26.24 -21.46
C VAL A 509 -14.08 -27.66 -21.02
N ALA A 510 -14.73 -27.83 -19.86
CA ALA A 510 -15.28 -29.11 -19.41
C ALA A 510 -16.52 -28.88 -18.55
N GLN A 511 -17.50 -29.77 -18.63
CA GLN A 511 -18.67 -29.74 -17.75
C GLN A 511 -19.22 -31.15 -17.55
N GLU A 512 -19.41 -31.54 -16.30
CA GLU A 512 -19.92 -32.86 -15.94
C GLU A 512 -20.97 -32.74 -14.83
N ASN A 513 -22.06 -33.50 -14.96
CA ASN A 513 -22.94 -33.76 -13.83
C ASN A 513 -22.27 -34.82 -12.96
N CYS A 514 -22.27 -34.63 -11.66
CA CYS A 514 -21.62 -35.52 -10.72
C CYS A 514 -22.57 -35.84 -9.57
N SER A 515 -22.21 -36.85 -8.78
CA SER A 515 -22.95 -37.25 -7.59
C SER A 515 -21.97 -37.74 -6.54
N GLY A 516 -22.21 -37.40 -5.27
CA GLY A 516 -21.33 -37.76 -4.17
C GLY A 516 -20.35 -36.64 -3.82
N TYR A 517 -19.31 -36.96 -3.06
CA TYR A 517 -18.45 -35.95 -2.42
C TYR A 517 -17.11 -35.72 -3.13
N ILE A 518 -16.75 -36.60 -4.07
CA ILE A 518 -15.48 -36.56 -4.81
C ILE A 518 -15.77 -36.82 -6.28
N HIS A 519 -15.23 -36.01 -7.17
CA HIS A 519 -15.34 -36.18 -8.61
C HIS A 519 -14.02 -35.85 -9.30
N ASN A 520 -13.69 -36.63 -10.33
CA ASN A 520 -12.47 -36.45 -11.11
C ASN A 520 -12.82 -35.94 -12.51
N ILE A 521 -12.18 -34.86 -12.94
CA ILE A 521 -12.32 -34.34 -14.31
C ILE A 521 -11.04 -34.60 -15.08
N ASP A 522 -11.17 -35.24 -16.24
CA ASP A 522 -10.07 -35.38 -17.20
C ASP A 522 -9.80 -34.02 -17.86
N ILE A 523 -8.65 -33.47 -17.54
CA ILE A 523 -8.18 -32.17 -18.04
C ILE A 523 -7.05 -32.34 -19.08
N SER A 524 -6.72 -33.56 -19.50
CA SER A 524 -5.63 -33.86 -20.47
C SER A 524 -5.79 -33.15 -21.81
N LYS A 525 -7.04 -32.81 -22.18
CA LYS A 525 -7.37 -32.12 -23.44
C LYS A 525 -7.44 -30.60 -23.29
N ILE A 526 -7.30 -30.07 -22.07
CA ILE A 526 -7.36 -28.64 -21.79
C ILE A 526 -5.95 -28.06 -21.92
N GLN A 527 -5.83 -26.96 -22.66
CA GLN A 527 -4.56 -26.27 -22.80
C GLN A 527 -4.08 -25.78 -21.42
N LYS A 528 -2.82 -26.10 -21.07
CA LYS A 528 -2.15 -25.66 -19.84
C LYS A 528 -2.23 -24.13 -19.70
N ASN A 529 -3.06 -23.67 -18.77
CA ASN A 529 -3.33 -22.26 -18.50
C ASN A 529 -4.03 -22.13 -17.14
N LEU A 530 -4.30 -20.89 -16.72
CA LEU A 530 -5.18 -20.59 -15.58
C LEU A 530 -6.63 -20.99 -15.93
N LEU A 531 -7.27 -21.78 -15.08
CA LEU A 531 -8.67 -22.19 -15.20
C LEU A 531 -9.48 -21.71 -14.00
N ILE A 532 -10.79 -21.56 -14.21
CA ILE A 532 -11.80 -21.29 -13.19
C ILE A 532 -12.69 -22.53 -13.08
N VAL A 533 -12.62 -23.21 -11.95
CA VAL A 533 -13.48 -24.36 -11.64
C VAL A 533 -14.68 -23.84 -10.88
N VAL A 534 -15.88 -24.11 -11.40
CA VAL A 534 -17.16 -23.80 -10.76
C VAL A 534 -17.80 -25.12 -10.35
N VAL A 535 -18.14 -25.23 -9.08
CA VAL A 535 -18.71 -26.42 -8.48
C VAL A 535 -20.07 -26.09 -7.92
N GLN A 536 -21.08 -26.84 -8.33
CA GLN A 536 -22.43 -26.78 -7.80
C GLN A 536 -22.64 -27.97 -6.87
N THR A 537 -23.12 -27.69 -5.67
CA THR A 537 -23.55 -28.67 -4.68
C THR A 537 -25.08 -28.62 -4.55
N GLU A 538 -25.66 -29.41 -3.66
CA GLU A 538 -27.08 -29.30 -3.31
C GLU A 538 -27.41 -27.98 -2.61
N ASN A 539 -26.43 -27.34 -1.94
CA ASN A 539 -26.66 -26.15 -1.11
C ASN A 539 -26.13 -24.85 -1.73
N GLY A 540 -25.35 -24.91 -2.83
CA GLY A 540 -24.79 -23.69 -3.41
C GLY A 540 -23.93 -23.88 -4.65
N VAL A 541 -23.36 -22.76 -5.11
CA VAL A 541 -22.40 -22.70 -6.21
C VAL A 541 -21.14 -22.01 -5.70
N TYR A 542 -20.00 -22.62 -5.96
CA TYR A 542 -18.69 -22.20 -5.51
C TYR A 542 -17.73 -22.12 -6.70
N SER A 543 -16.69 -21.29 -6.61
CA SER A 543 -15.66 -21.24 -7.66
C SER A 543 -14.24 -21.13 -7.10
N LYS A 544 -13.27 -21.66 -7.84
CA LYS A 544 -11.84 -21.64 -7.49
C LYS A 544 -10.96 -21.53 -8.73
N LYS A 545 -9.91 -20.71 -8.66
CA LYS A 545 -8.91 -20.58 -9.72
C LYS A 545 -7.80 -21.61 -9.52
N ILE A 546 -7.40 -22.28 -10.59
CA ILE A 546 -6.28 -23.25 -10.58
C ILE A 546 -5.34 -22.94 -11.74
N LEU A 547 -4.03 -23.02 -11.50
CA LEU A 547 -3.01 -22.96 -12.55
C LEU A 547 -2.59 -24.40 -12.88
N ILE A 548 -2.70 -24.80 -14.14
CA ILE A 548 -2.17 -26.08 -14.62
C ILE A 548 -0.85 -25.79 -15.32
N GLU A 549 0.23 -26.26 -14.72
CA GLU A 549 1.61 -26.15 -15.24
C GLU A 549 1.95 -27.26 -16.25
#